data_AF-A0A8I1MHK0-F1
#
_entry.id   AF-A0A8I1MHK0-F1
#
_cell.length_a   1.000
_cell.length_b   1.000
_cell.length_c   1.000
_cell.angle_alpha   90.00
_cell.angle_beta   90.00
_cell.angle_gamma   90.00
#
_symmetry.space_group_name_H-M   'P 1'
#
loop_
_entity.id
_entity.type
_entity.pdbx_description
1 polymer ?
#
loop_
_entity_poly.entity_id
_entity_poly.type
_entity_poly.pdbx_seq_one_letter_code
_entity_poly.pdbx_strand_id
1 'polypeptide(L)'
;MFNETFGAINNDILAFLGIDPIPWLTEPLWTKVALIFIQWWVGFPFVFVMITGVLQSIPEELYEAATIDGASLWQKFRHITLPIILFTTAPIMITQFTSNFNNFNVIYLFNGIKRSKYSANKTVKSVIGTQSFAAKRTDVETENC
;
A
#
# COMPACT_ATOMS: atom_id res chain seq x y z
N MET A 1 -0.98 -12.12 7.33
CA MET A 1 -0.56 -10.88 8.02
C MET A 1 -1.67 -9.86 8.20
N PHE A 2 -2.41 -9.44 7.15
CA PHE A 2 -3.43 -8.38 7.22
C PHE A 2 -4.87 -8.84 7.54
N ASN A 3 -5.05 -10.04 8.11
CA ASN A 3 -6.38 -10.54 8.46
C ASN A 3 -6.85 -9.91 9.78
N GLU A 4 -8.11 -9.52 9.86
CA GLU A 4 -8.67 -8.80 11.02
C GLU A 4 -8.78 -9.68 12.29
N THR A 5 -8.86 -11.01 12.14
CA THR A 5 -9.06 -11.97 13.24
C THR A 5 -7.80 -12.79 13.55
N PHE A 6 -7.00 -13.15 12.54
CA PHE A 6 -5.80 -14.00 12.69
C PHE A 6 -4.51 -13.35 12.15
N GLY A 7 -4.52 -12.04 11.89
CA GLY A 7 -3.37 -11.33 11.35
C GLY A 7 -2.36 -10.92 12.42
N ALA A 8 -1.10 -11.32 12.25
CA ALA A 8 0.02 -10.92 13.12
C ALA A 8 0.14 -9.39 13.32
N ILE A 9 -0.34 -8.57 12.37
CA ILE A 9 -0.28 -7.11 12.49
C ILE A 9 -1.30 -6.57 13.51
N ASN A 10 -2.52 -7.12 13.55
CA ASN A 10 -3.55 -6.69 14.51
C ASN A 10 -3.31 -7.30 15.89
N ASN A 11 -2.94 -8.58 15.95
CA ASN A 11 -2.86 -9.30 17.23
C ASN A 11 -1.53 -9.15 17.97
N ASP A 12 -0.41 -8.91 17.27
CA ASP A 12 0.90 -8.80 17.91
C ASP A 12 1.41 -7.35 17.93
N ILE A 13 1.34 -6.63 16.80
CA ILE A 13 1.95 -5.29 16.68
C ILE A 13 1.03 -4.18 17.21
N LEU A 14 -0.24 -4.17 16.81
CA LEU A 14 -1.21 -3.15 17.25
C LEU A 14 -1.65 -3.35 18.71
N ALA A 15 -1.80 -4.61 19.14
CA ALA A 15 -2.10 -4.93 20.53
C ALA A 15 -0.97 -4.51 21.49
N PHE A 16 0.31 -4.67 21.08
CA PHE A 16 1.46 -4.19 21.85
C PHE A 16 1.50 -2.66 21.98
N LEU A 17 1.00 -1.94 20.97
CA LEU A 17 0.90 -0.48 20.95
C LEU A 17 -0.40 0.06 21.60
N GLY A 18 -1.29 -0.82 22.06
CA GLY A 18 -2.57 -0.45 22.69
C GLY A 18 -3.59 0.18 21.73
N ILE A 19 -3.46 -0.09 20.43
CA ILE A 19 -4.32 0.47 19.39
C ILE A 19 -5.39 -0.57 19.02
N ASP A 20 -6.64 -0.13 18.94
CA ASP A 20 -7.76 -0.98 18.53
C ASP A 20 -7.53 -1.60 17.14
N PRO A 21 -8.01 -2.84 16.91
CA PRO A 21 -7.75 -3.57 15.66
C PRO A 21 -8.32 -2.82 14.45
N ILE A 22 -7.42 -2.44 13.54
CA ILE A 22 -7.77 -1.69 12.33
C ILE A 22 -8.31 -2.64 11.26
N PRO A 23 -9.45 -2.34 10.62
CA PRO A 23 -10.04 -3.16 9.56
C PRO A 23 -9.36 -2.93 8.21
N TRP A 24 -8.15 -3.49 8.05
CA TRP A 24 -7.30 -3.32 6.86
C TRP A 24 -7.95 -3.80 5.55
N LEU A 25 -8.85 -4.79 5.61
CA LEU A 25 -9.49 -5.38 4.42
C LEU A 25 -10.91 -4.87 4.19
N THR A 26 -11.61 -4.52 5.27
CA THR A 26 -13.01 -4.15 5.21
C THR A 26 -13.19 -2.67 4.87
N GLU A 27 -12.38 -1.77 5.43
CA GLU A 27 -12.51 -0.33 5.18
C GLU A 27 -11.68 0.14 3.97
N PRO A 28 -12.28 0.84 2.98
CA PRO A 28 -11.58 1.28 1.78
C PRO A 28 -10.37 2.21 2.01
N LEU A 29 -10.36 3.02 3.08
CA LEU A 29 -9.24 3.90 3.41
C LEU A 29 -8.02 3.11 3.89
N TRP A 30 -8.20 2.26 4.90
CA TRP A 30 -7.11 1.44 5.45
C TRP A 30 -6.57 0.43 4.46
N THR A 31 -7.42 -0.12 3.58
CA THR A 31 -6.95 -0.98 2.49
C THR A 31 -5.96 -0.26 1.56
N LYS A 32 -6.25 1.01 1.20
CA LYS A 32 -5.34 1.79 0.34
C LYS A 32 -4.01 2.07 1.05
N VAL A 33 -4.07 2.46 2.32
CA VAL A 33 -2.87 2.73 3.13
C VAL A 33 -1.99 1.49 3.26
N ALA A 34 -2.58 0.33 3.58
CA ALA A 34 -1.85 -0.93 3.67
C ALA A 34 -1.19 -1.32 2.34
N LEU A 35 -1.91 -1.17 1.21
CA LEU A 35 -1.36 -1.47 -0.11
C LEU A 35 -0.18 -0.57 -0.47
N ILE A 36 -0.29 0.74 -0.23
CA ILE A 36 0.80 1.69 -0.46
C ILE A 36 2.01 1.33 0.42
N PHE A 37 1.78 0.99 1.69
CA PHE A 37 2.84 0.64 2.62
C PHE A 37 3.59 -0.64 2.19
N ILE A 38 2.86 -1.69 1.81
CA ILE A 38 3.47 -2.93 1.30
C ILE A 38 4.27 -2.65 0.03
N GLN A 39 3.71 -1.85 -0.89
CA GLN A 39 4.38 -1.51 -2.15
C GLN A 39 5.67 -0.71 -1.90
N TRP A 40 5.65 0.19 -0.93
CA TRP A 40 6.83 0.95 -0.50
C TRP A 40 7.87 0.03 0.18
N TRP A 41 7.42 -0.87 1.06
CA TRP A 41 8.30 -1.82 1.74
C TRP A 41 9.04 -2.73 0.76
N VAL A 42 8.36 -3.24 -0.26
CA VAL A 42 8.98 -4.08 -1.30
C VAL A 42 9.98 -3.29 -2.15
N GLY A 43 9.73 -2.01 -2.41
CA GLY A 43 10.65 -1.14 -3.16
C GLY A 43 11.87 -0.68 -2.35
N PHE A 44 11.80 -0.69 -1.03
CA PHE A 44 12.83 -0.14 -0.15
C PHE A 44 14.21 -0.84 -0.29
N PRO A 45 14.32 -2.19 -0.26
CA PRO A 45 15.61 -2.87 -0.41
C PRO A 45 16.30 -2.56 -1.75
N PHE A 46 15.51 -2.43 -2.82
CA PHE A 46 16.03 -2.13 -4.15
C PHE A 46 16.70 -0.74 -4.18
N VAL A 47 16.02 0.28 -3.67
CA VAL A 47 16.56 1.65 -3.60
C VAL A 47 17.78 1.71 -2.67
N PHE A 48 17.76 0.98 -1.57
CA PHE A 48 18.89 0.91 -0.64
C PHE A 48 20.17 0.35 -1.29
N VAL A 49 20.05 -0.79 -1.99
CA VAL A 49 21.19 -1.41 -2.69
C VAL A 49 21.69 -0.50 -3.81
N MET A 50 20.79 0.14 -4.56
CA MET A 50 21.14 1.07 -5.63
C MET A 50 21.95 2.26 -5.10
N ILE A 51 21.45 2.93 -4.05
CA ILE A 51 22.16 4.07 -3.44
C ILE A 51 23.52 3.62 -2.93
N THR A 52 23.61 2.45 -2.28
CA THR A 52 24.89 1.89 -1.82
C THR A 52 25.88 1.68 -2.97
N GLY A 53 25.42 1.15 -4.11
CA GLY A 53 26.26 1.00 -5.31
C GLY A 53 26.72 2.34 -5.90
N VAL A 54 25.86 3.37 -5.89
CA VAL A 54 26.24 4.73 -6.31
C VAL A 54 27.26 5.33 -5.37
N LEU A 55 27.13 5.15 -4.04
CA LEU A 55 28.12 5.65 -3.08
C LEU A 55 29.50 5.04 -3.30
N GLN A 56 29.56 3.75 -3.64
CA GLN A 56 30.83 3.06 -3.94
C GLN A 56 31.50 3.55 -5.24
N SER A 57 30.75 4.21 -6.13
CA SER A 57 31.30 4.75 -7.39
C SER A 57 31.94 6.13 -7.24
N ILE A 58 31.77 6.79 -6.08
CA ILE A 58 32.34 8.12 -5.84
C ILE A 58 33.82 7.95 -5.48
N PRO A 59 34.77 8.51 -6.25
CA PRO A 59 36.19 8.41 -5.95
C PRO A 59 36.54 9.14 -4.64
N GLU A 60 37.42 8.55 -3.83
CA GLU A 60 37.84 9.10 -2.53
C GLU A 60 38.59 10.44 -2.67
N GLU A 61 39.24 10.69 -3.82
CA GLU A 61 39.95 11.94 -4.13
C GLU A 61 39.06 13.20 -3.97
N LEU A 62 37.76 13.10 -4.28
CA LEU A 62 36.81 14.21 -4.09
C LEU A 62 36.59 14.54 -2.61
N TYR A 63 36.61 13.53 -1.74
CA TYR A 63 36.49 13.72 -0.30
C TYR A 63 37.79 14.20 0.31
N GLU A 64 38.94 13.77 -0.20
CA GLU A 64 40.26 14.25 0.22
C GLU A 64 40.45 15.72 -0.14
N ALA A 65 40.15 16.13 -1.38
CA ALA A 65 40.19 17.54 -1.81
C ALA A 65 39.29 18.42 -0.93
N ALA A 66 38.05 17.98 -0.67
CA ALA A 66 37.14 18.69 0.24
C ALA A 66 37.64 18.74 1.70
N THR A 67 38.47 17.79 2.11
CA THR A 67 39.12 17.81 3.43
C THR A 67 40.25 18.83 3.48
N ILE A 68 41.04 18.93 2.40
CA ILE A 68 42.07 19.96 2.26
C ILE A 68 41.45 21.36 2.23
N ASP A 69 40.30 21.52 1.60
CA ASP A 69 39.51 22.77 1.60
C ASP A 69 38.80 23.07 2.95
N GLY A 70 38.97 22.22 3.97
CA GLY A 70 38.41 22.43 5.30
C GLY A 70 36.90 22.22 5.41
N ALA A 71 36.26 21.51 4.47
CA ALA A 71 34.82 21.30 4.48
C ALA A 71 34.38 20.36 5.62
N SER A 72 33.30 20.72 6.31
CA SER A 72 32.66 19.87 7.32
C SER A 72 31.94 18.65 6.70
N LEU A 73 31.69 17.62 7.50
CA LEU A 73 30.95 16.41 7.09
C LEU A 73 29.59 16.73 6.43
N TRP A 74 28.85 17.71 6.95
CA TRP A 74 27.56 18.12 6.39
C TRP A 74 27.71 18.82 5.04
N GLN A 75 28.76 19.62 4.86
CA GLN A 75 29.06 20.25 3.57
C GLN A 75 29.44 19.20 2.53
N LYS A 76 30.26 18.21 2.89
CA LYS A 76 30.61 17.08 2.00
C LYS A 76 29.38 16.30 1.57
N PHE A 77 28.49 15.96 2.51
CA PHE A 77 27.24 15.28 2.20
C PHE A 77 26.36 16.09 1.24
N ARG A 78 26.14 17.38 1.51
CA ARG A 78 25.21 18.19 0.71
C ARG A 78 25.77 18.66 -0.63
N HIS A 79 27.08 18.87 -0.76
CA HIS A 79 27.70 19.38 -1.99
C HIS A 79 28.31 18.30 -2.87
N ILE A 80 28.66 17.13 -2.32
CA ILE A 80 29.26 16.03 -3.09
C ILE A 80 28.25 14.89 -3.18
N THR A 81 27.90 14.28 -2.05
CA THR A 81 27.15 13.03 -2.02
C THR A 81 25.71 13.19 -2.53
N LEU A 82 24.97 14.19 -2.03
CA LEU A 82 23.58 14.46 -2.38
C LEU A 82 23.37 14.77 -3.87
N PRO A 83 24.10 15.70 -4.51
CA PRO A 83 23.89 16.00 -5.92
C PRO A 83 24.26 14.83 -6.82
N ILE A 84 25.35 14.11 -6.53
CA ILE A 84 25.74 12.92 -7.32
C ILE A 84 24.61 11.88 -7.30
N ILE A 85 24.09 11.54 -6.11
CA ILE A 85 22.98 10.58 -5.99
C ILE A 85 21.72 11.10 -6.68
N LEU A 86 21.40 12.39 -6.54
CA LEU A 86 20.20 12.98 -7.15
C LEU A 86 20.23 12.88 -8.68
N PHE A 87 21.36 13.22 -9.32
CA PHE A 87 21.49 13.15 -10.78
C PHE A 87 21.46 11.71 -11.31
N THR A 88 22.07 10.75 -10.60
CA THR A 88 22.07 9.34 -11.04
C THR A 88 20.72 8.66 -10.83
N THR A 89 19.99 9.01 -9.76
CA THR A 89 18.71 8.36 -9.41
C THR A 89 17.48 9.04 -10.01
N ALA A 90 17.57 10.31 -10.44
CA ALA A 90 16.47 11.04 -11.07
C ALA A 90 15.76 10.29 -12.23
N PRO A 91 16.45 9.74 -13.24
CA PRO A 91 15.78 9.00 -14.32
C PRO A 91 15.08 7.73 -13.82
N ILE A 92 15.66 7.07 -12.82
CA ILE A 92 15.09 5.87 -12.22
C ILE A 92 13.83 6.23 -11.43
N MET A 93 13.83 7.34 -10.68
CA MET A 93 12.64 7.84 -9.98
C MET A 93 11.48 8.12 -10.93
N ILE A 94 11.74 8.75 -12.08
CA ILE A 94 10.71 9.03 -13.10
C ILE A 94 10.11 7.73 -13.64
N THR A 95 10.96 6.73 -13.89
CA THR A 95 10.55 5.41 -14.38
C THR A 95 9.72 4.68 -13.33
N GLN A 96 10.15 4.69 -12.06
CA GLN A 96 9.43 4.07 -10.96
C GLN A 96 8.07 4.76 -10.73
N PHE A 97 8.02 6.09 -10.79
CA PHE A 97 6.77 6.84 -10.68
C PHE A 97 5.79 6.45 -11.81
N THR A 98 6.25 6.42 -13.05
CA THR A 98 5.44 6.02 -14.22
C THR A 98 4.96 4.58 -14.11
N SER A 99 5.82 3.67 -13.63
CA SER A 99 5.48 2.26 -13.41
C SER A 99 4.41 2.08 -12.33
N ASN A 100 4.50 2.83 -11.21
CA ASN A 100 3.47 2.83 -10.17
C ASN A 100 2.13 3.39 -10.67
N PHE A 101 2.17 4.42 -11.52
CA PHE A 101 0.94 4.99 -12.12
C PHE A 101 0.25 4.00 -13.08
N ASN A 102 1.01 3.16 -13.76
CA ASN A 102 0.49 2.11 -14.65
C ASN A 102 -0.01 0.87 -13.88
N ASN A 103 0.30 0.74 -12.58
CA ASN A 103 -0.08 -0.40 -11.76
C ASN A 103 -1.55 -0.33 -11.27
N PHE A 104 -2.49 -0.09 -12.19
CA PHE A 104 -3.93 -0.12 -11.92
C PHE A 104 -4.44 -1.53 -11.58
N ASN A 105 -3.66 -2.57 -11.91
CA ASN A 105 -4.00 -3.97 -11.67
C ASN A 105 -4.23 -4.27 -10.18
N VAL A 106 -3.46 -3.67 -9.26
CA VAL A 106 -3.67 -3.85 -7.82
C VAL A 106 -5.03 -3.30 -7.38
N ILE A 107 -5.41 -2.12 -7.87
CA ILE A 107 -6.70 -1.49 -7.53
C ILE A 107 -7.86 -2.24 -8.17
N TYR A 108 -7.69 -2.73 -9.40
CA TYR A 108 -8.69 -3.53 -10.10
C TYR A 108 -8.94 -4.87 -9.39
N LEU A 109 -7.89 -5.58 -8.99
CA LEU A 109 -8.00 -6.85 -8.26
C LEU A 109 -8.67 -6.66 -6.89
N PHE A 110 -8.29 -5.63 -6.13
CA PHE A 110 -8.91 -5.36 -4.83
C PHE A 110 -10.37 -4.90 -4.93
N ASN A 111 -10.71 -4.07 -5.92
CA ASN A 111 -12.10 -3.66 -6.16
C ASN A 111 -12.96 -4.79 -6.74
N GLY A 112 -12.38 -5.69 -7.54
CA GLY A 112 -13.05 -6.88 -8.06
C GLY A 112 -13.55 -7.81 -6.95
N ILE A 113 -12.73 -8.01 -5.90
CA ILE A 113 -13.11 -8.80 -4.71
C ILE A 113 -14.28 -8.14 -3.96
N LYS A 114 -14.27 -6.81 -3.78
CA LYS A 114 -15.38 -6.09 -3.12
C LYS A 114 -16.67 -6.14 -3.96
N ARG A 115 -16.58 -5.96 -5.29
CA ARG A 115 -17.75 -6.02 -6.19
C ARG A 115 -18.39 -7.41 -6.21
N SER A 116 -17.58 -8.47 -6.15
CA SER A 116 -18.07 -9.86 -6.03
C SER A 116 -18.88 -10.07 -4.75
N LYS A 117 -18.36 -9.65 -3.59
CA LYS A 117 -19.11 -9.75 -2.31
C LYS A 117 -20.37 -8.88 -2.26
N TYR A 118 -20.33 -7.67 -2.82
CA TYR A 118 -21.49 -6.76 -2.84
C TYR A 118 -22.59 -7.26 -3.79
N SER A 119 -22.21 -7.79 -4.95
CA SER A 119 -23.14 -8.42 -5.91
C SER A 119 -23.81 -9.66 -5.32
N ALA A 120 -23.03 -10.54 -4.67
CA ALA A 120 -23.57 -11.73 -4.02
C ALA A 120 -24.59 -11.36 -2.92
N ASN A 121 -24.27 -10.39 -2.05
CA ASN A 121 -25.17 -9.98 -0.97
C ASN A 121 -26.44 -9.26 -1.51
N LYS A 122 -26.30 -8.44 -2.56
CA LYS A 122 -27.43 -7.76 -3.20
C LYS A 122 -28.39 -8.76 -3.86
N THR A 123 -27.87 -9.76 -4.57
CA THR A 123 -28.68 -10.80 -5.21
C THR A 123 -29.38 -11.69 -4.18
N VAL A 124 -28.68 -12.09 -3.11
CA VAL A 124 -29.31 -12.87 -2.02
C VAL A 124 -30.43 -12.06 -1.36
N LYS A 125 -30.20 -10.77 -1.05
CA LYS A 125 -31.23 -9.89 -0.48
C LYS A 125 -32.44 -9.67 -1.39
N SER A 126 -32.25 -9.55 -2.70
CA SER A 126 -33.37 -9.42 -3.64
C SER A 126 -34.16 -10.71 -3.76
N VAL A 127 -33.50 -11.88 -3.74
CA VAL A 127 -34.17 -13.18 -3.80
C VAL A 127 -34.99 -13.42 -2.53
N ILE A 128 -34.42 -13.24 -1.33
CA ILE A 128 -35.17 -13.41 -0.07
C ILE A 128 -36.30 -12.38 0.08
N GLY A 129 -36.10 -11.13 -0.35
CA GLY A 129 -37.14 -10.11 -0.33
C GLY A 129 -38.31 -10.44 -1.26
N THR A 130 -38.01 -11.01 -2.44
CA THR A 130 -39.04 -11.46 -3.39
C THR A 130 -39.79 -12.68 -2.88
N GLN A 131 -39.09 -13.65 -2.27
CA GLN A 131 -39.69 -14.84 -1.64
C GLN A 131 -40.59 -14.46 -0.45
N SER A 132 -40.15 -13.53 0.40
CA SER A 132 -40.94 -13.07 1.55
C SER A 132 -42.18 -12.27 1.13
N PHE A 133 -42.10 -11.51 0.04
CA PHE A 133 -43.26 -10.82 -0.54
C PHE A 133 -44.24 -11.80 -1.22
N ALA A 134 -43.73 -12.86 -1.86
CA ALA A 134 -44.55 -13.93 -2.43
C ALA A 134 -45.30 -14.73 -1.36
N ALA A 135 -44.63 -15.12 -0.27
CA ALA A 135 -45.24 -15.83 0.85
C ALA A 135 -46.33 -15.00 1.55
N LYS A 136 -46.08 -13.70 1.76
CA LYS A 136 -47.09 -12.82 2.39
C LYS A 136 -48.31 -12.59 1.48
N ARG A 137 -48.16 -12.70 0.16
CA ARG A 137 -49.29 -12.62 -0.78
C ARG A 137 -50.16 -13.88 -0.71
N THR A 138 -49.57 -15.06 -0.51
CA THR A 138 -50.34 -16.31 -0.32
C THR A 138 -51.06 -16.38 1.02
N ASP A 139 -50.56 -15.73 2.06
CA ASP A 139 -51.23 -15.67 3.38
C ASP A 139 -52.47 -14.75 3.37
N VAL A 140 -52.46 -13.68 2.56
CA VAL A 140 -53.62 -12.78 2.40
C VAL A 140 -54.75 -13.43 1.58
N GLU A 141 -54.42 -14.38 0.70
CA GLU A 141 -55.42 -15.13 -0.06
C GLU A 141 -56.08 -16.24 0.77
N THR A 142 -55.45 -16.72 1.84
CA THR A 142 -56.01 -17.77 2.73
C THR A 142 -56.82 -17.22 3.91
N GLU A 143 -56.66 -15.95 4.30
CA GLU A 143 -57.49 -15.29 5.33
C GLU A 143 -58.85 -14.77 4.81
N ASN A 144 -59.08 -14.78 3.48
CA ASN A 144 -60.33 -14.32 2.85
C ASN A 144 -61.28 -15.47 2.44
N CYS A 145 -61.07 -16.69 2.98
CA CYS A 145 -61.92 -17.87 2.78
C CYS A 145 -62.57 -18.30 4.11
#